data_AF-A0A1L7XN26-F1
#
_entry.id   AF-A0A1L7XN26-F1
#
_cell.length_a   1.000
_cell.length_b   1.000
_cell.length_c   1.000
_cell.angle_alpha   90.00
_cell.angle_beta   90.00
_cell.angle_gamma   90.00
#
_symmetry.space_group_name_H-M   'P 1'
#
loop_
_entity.id
_entity.type
_entity.pdbx_description
1 polymer ?
#
loop_
_entity_poly.entity_id
_entity_poly.type
_entity_poly.pdbx_seq_one_letter_code
_entity_poly.pdbx_strand_id
1 'polypeptide(L)'
;MYKSQVSPWFSLGSQNLALFKFTDATLRQTFHISIPASRIRIQLSNTFGGSDLPITAASLALPVGDKCGSGDIVTTSLAGVTFSGSPMLLYQKGRRCIRIQLISFTDATLRQTFHISIPASRIRIQLSNTFGGSDLPITAASLALPVGDKCGSGDIVTTSLAGVTFSGSPSVVIPKGKTVYTDPIDFAVKEQSMLTLSLYSEKGQSGSSITGHPGSRTSSWMVSGNKVNTSSVAGASTKHWYFATSVEAWAPKNSSAWIILGDSITDGRGSTDDANNRWPDLVLAKMQKGGVTNVGVNNQAAGGNTVLTGGLGPTLMTRYNRDAIQQSGVKYVMIFEGVNDIGGGGTDSGTQTQIGNNLISAFKTIAADCKKAGIAIFAATITPFGGSGQSYSNPTREATRVKVNTWITTSGTFDAVVDFSKIIGDAATPSQLASQYNSGDHLHPNVAGYQAIADAFPVDIFAKFAGNDTAGKM
;
A
#
# COMPACT_ATOMS: atom_id res chain seq x y z
N MET A 1 11.66 -51.03 -14.23
CA MET A 1 11.95 -50.09 -15.33
C MET A 1 11.58 -48.69 -14.86
N TYR A 2 12.36 -47.65 -15.19
CA TYR A 2 12.03 -46.25 -14.89
C TYR A 2 12.14 -45.41 -16.17
N LYS A 3 11.21 -44.48 -16.39
CA LYS A 3 11.35 -43.34 -17.32
C LYS A 3 10.91 -42.05 -16.63
N SER A 4 11.41 -40.93 -17.12
CA SER A 4 11.63 -39.70 -16.35
C SER A 4 10.47 -38.70 -16.39
N GLN A 5 10.14 -38.14 -15.22
CA GLN A 5 9.69 -36.76 -15.10
C GLN A 5 10.87 -35.90 -14.59
N VAL A 6 11.10 -34.73 -15.19
CA VAL A 6 11.95 -33.67 -14.63
C VAL A 6 11.30 -32.32 -14.91
N SER A 7 10.92 -31.63 -13.84
CA SER A 7 10.23 -30.33 -13.85
C SER A 7 11.22 -29.18 -13.50
N PRO A 8 10.82 -27.89 -13.43
CA PRO A 8 11.73 -26.76 -13.62
C PRO A 8 12.76 -26.50 -12.50
N TRP A 9 13.51 -25.41 -12.67
CA TRP A 9 14.52 -24.92 -11.73
C TRP A 9 14.22 -23.46 -11.34
N PHE A 10 14.74 -23.07 -10.17
CA PHE A 10 14.83 -21.68 -9.73
C PHE A 10 16.23 -21.44 -9.14
N SER A 11 16.67 -20.19 -9.17
CA SER A 11 17.96 -19.71 -8.68
C SER A 11 17.81 -18.26 -8.22
N LEU A 12 18.58 -17.82 -7.21
CA LEU A 12 18.56 -16.45 -6.71
C LEU A 12 19.90 -16.04 -6.07
N GLY A 13 20.29 -14.79 -6.30
CA GLY A 13 21.43 -14.11 -5.66
C GLY A 13 22.24 -13.28 -6.67
N SER A 14 22.83 -12.13 -6.31
CA SER A 14 22.67 -11.29 -5.11
C SER A 14 23.16 -9.86 -5.44
N GLN A 15 23.33 -8.96 -4.44
CA GLN A 15 23.70 -7.56 -4.67
C GLN A 15 25.19 -7.36 -5.00
N ASN A 16 25.51 -6.25 -5.70
CA ASN A 16 26.88 -5.82 -5.96
C ASN A 16 27.61 -5.46 -4.64
N LEU A 17 28.71 -6.16 -4.34
CA LEU A 17 29.53 -5.96 -3.14
C LEU A 17 30.88 -5.35 -3.52
N ALA A 18 31.00 -4.03 -3.49
CA ALA A 18 32.29 -3.37 -3.55
C ALA A 18 33.02 -3.53 -2.20
N LEU A 19 34.28 -3.99 -2.24
CA LEU A 19 35.19 -4.16 -1.09
C LEU A 19 34.79 -5.23 -0.04
N PHE A 20 34.54 -6.46 -0.49
CA PHE A 20 34.78 -7.66 0.33
C PHE A 20 35.72 -8.62 -0.41
N LYS A 21 36.86 -8.97 0.22
CA LYS A 21 37.69 -10.11 -0.19
C LYS A 21 37.37 -11.29 0.73
N PHE A 22 36.90 -12.40 0.16
CA PHE A 22 36.63 -13.63 0.88
C PHE A 22 37.84 -14.57 0.78
N THR A 23 38.77 -14.46 1.72
CA THR A 23 39.82 -15.47 1.97
C THR A 23 39.35 -16.32 3.14
N ASP A 24 39.31 -17.65 2.96
CA ASP A 24 38.93 -18.67 3.97
C ASP A 24 37.62 -18.39 4.74
N ALA A 25 36.63 -17.78 4.06
CA ALA A 25 35.37 -17.35 4.67
C ALA A 25 34.23 -18.35 4.45
N THR A 26 33.50 -18.68 5.52
CA THR A 26 32.26 -19.48 5.44
C THR A 26 31.03 -18.58 5.27
N LEU A 27 30.40 -18.60 4.10
CA LEU A 27 29.10 -17.97 3.87
C LEU A 27 27.97 -18.88 4.36
N ARG A 28 27.03 -18.35 5.16
CA ARG A 28 25.78 -19.04 5.54
C ARG A 28 24.58 -18.29 4.98
N GLN A 29 23.65 -19.02 4.38
CA GLN A 29 22.37 -18.50 3.88
C GLN A 29 21.22 -19.38 4.37
N THR A 30 20.07 -18.76 4.62
CA THR A 30 18.86 -19.41 5.11
C THR A 30 17.75 -19.26 4.08
N PHE A 31 17.10 -20.36 3.71
CA PHE A 31 16.02 -20.39 2.73
C PHE A 31 14.73 -20.88 3.40
N HIS A 32 13.65 -20.09 3.30
CA HIS A 32 12.31 -20.53 3.71
C HIS A 32 11.60 -21.20 2.53
N ILE A 33 11.10 -22.41 2.72
CA ILE A 33 10.55 -23.25 1.66
C ILE A 33 9.04 -23.38 1.89
N SER A 34 8.26 -22.57 1.17
CA SER A 34 6.81 -22.44 1.38
C SER A 34 5.95 -23.59 0.84
N ILE A 35 6.54 -24.60 0.20
CA ILE A 35 5.85 -25.73 -0.45
C ILE A 35 6.64 -27.02 -0.14
N PRO A 36 6.01 -28.10 0.36
CA PRO A 36 6.71 -29.36 0.64
C PRO A 36 7.40 -29.93 -0.61
N ALA A 37 8.71 -30.15 -0.52
CA ALA A 37 9.53 -30.67 -1.61
C ALA A 37 10.56 -31.69 -1.09
N SER A 38 10.57 -32.89 -1.68
CA SER A 38 11.53 -33.95 -1.33
C SER A 38 12.92 -33.76 -1.94
N ARG A 39 13.08 -32.79 -2.84
CA ARG A 39 14.34 -32.36 -3.44
C ARG A 39 14.35 -30.86 -3.62
N ILE A 40 15.45 -30.24 -3.23
CA ILE A 40 15.73 -28.81 -3.41
C ILE A 40 16.92 -28.73 -4.37
N ARG A 41 16.93 -27.73 -5.26
CA ARG A 41 18.15 -27.34 -5.97
C ARG A 41 18.51 -25.92 -5.59
N ILE A 42 19.81 -25.70 -5.40
CA ILE A 42 20.42 -24.40 -5.15
C ILE A 42 21.43 -24.21 -6.27
N GLN A 43 21.28 -23.14 -7.04
CA GLN A 43 22.26 -22.72 -8.03
C GLN A 43 22.98 -21.50 -7.47
N LEU A 44 24.30 -21.59 -7.38
CA LEU A 44 25.18 -20.47 -7.03
C LEU A 44 25.68 -19.82 -8.32
N SER A 45 25.97 -18.52 -8.29
CA SER A 45 26.45 -17.82 -9.49
C SER A 45 27.39 -16.67 -9.12
N ASN A 46 28.46 -16.52 -9.91
CA ASN A 46 29.48 -15.50 -9.74
C ASN A 46 29.39 -14.40 -10.83
N THR A 47 28.18 -14.16 -11.37
CA THR A 47 27.91 -13.30 -12.53
C THR A 47 28.45 -11.87 -12.42
N PHE A 48 28.70 -11.39 -11.20
CA PHE A 48 29.19 -10.04 -10.89
C PHE A 48 30.51 -10.06 -10.09
N GLY A 49 31.21 -11.20 -10.03
CA GLY A 49 32.50 -11.31 -9.37
C GLY A 49 33.62 -10.68 -10.21
N GLY A 50 34.49 -9.88 -9.56
CA GLY A 50 35.69 -9.32 -10.20
C GLY A 50 36.85 -10.32 -10.39
N SER A 51 36.65 -11.57 -9.97
CA SER A 51 37.56 -12.70 -10.12
C SER A 51 36.74 -14.00 -10.00
N ASP A 52 37.36 -15.14 -10.31
CA ASP A 52 36.77 -16.45 -9.99
C ASP A 52 36.49 -16.61 -8.49
N LEU A 53 35.46 -17.41 -8.19
CA LEU A 53 35.00 -17.73 -6.84
C LEU A 53 35.17 -19.24 -6.60
N PRO A 54 36.35 -19.71 -6.17
CA PRO A 54 36.59 -21.12 -5.90
C PRO A 54 35.83 -21.58 -4.64
N ILE A 55 34.81 -22.43 -4.83
CA ILE A 55 34.04 -23.03 -3.73
C ILE A 55 34.63 -24.40 -3.41
N THR A 56 35.38 -24.48 -2.31
CA THR A 56 36.07 -25.72 -1.88
C THR A 56 35.15 -26.70 -1.15
N ALA A 57 34.09 -26.21 -0.50
CA ALA A 57 33.08 -27.03 0.17
C ALA A 57 31.72 -26.30 0.23
N ALA A 58 30.64 -27.06 0.32
CA ALA A 58 29.29 -26.56 0.58
C ALA A 58 28.50 -27.57 1.44
N SER A 59 27.62 -27.07 2.31
CA SER A 59 26.74 -27.88 3.16
C SER A 59 25.39 -27.20 3.38
N LEU A 60 24.37 -27.97 3.75
CA LEU A 60 23.00 -27.52 3.94
C LEU A 60 22.49 -27.96 5.32
N ALA A 61 21.81 -27.06 6.02
CA ALA A 61 21.18 -27.29 7.33
C ALA A 61 19.89 -26.47 7.46
N LEU A 62 19.04 -26.83 8.42
CA LEU A 62 17.77 -26.13 8.68
C LEU A 62 17.93 -25.05 9.79
N PRO A 63 17.21 -23.90 9.71
CA PRO A 63 17.46 -22.69 10.49
C PRO A 63 16.60 -22.55 11.78
N VAL A 64 16.90 -21.51 12.60
CA VAL A 64 16.19 -21.19 13.86
C VAL A 64 16.11 -19.65 14.19
N GLY A 65 15.44 -18.79 13.39
CA GLY A 65 14.96 -17.41 13.77
C GLY A 65 15.51 -16.11 13.06
N ASP A 66 14.80 -14.95 13.18
CA ASP A 66 14.91 -13.68 12.34
C ASP A 66 14.70 -12.27 13.06
N LYS A 67 15.19 -11.05 12.56
CA LYS A 67 14.65 -9.59 12.67
C LYS A 67 15.62 -8.30 12.56
N CYS A 68 15.11 -7.00 12.58
CA CYS A 68 15.70 -5.56 12.67
C CYS A 68 15.41 -4.41 11.55
N GLY A 69 15.64 -3.06 11.66
CA GLY A 69 15.69 -2.03 10.52
C GLY A 69 14.81 -0.70 10.42
N SER A 70 15.12 0.29 9.50
CA SER A 70 14.45 1.64 9.11
C SER A 70 14.91 2.23 7.69
N GLY A 71 14.57 3.34 6.94
CA GLY A 71 13.81 4.67 6.86
C GLY A 71 14.01 5.31 5.38
N ASP A 72 13.73 6.53 4.79
CA ASP A 72 12.87 7.79 4.81
C ASP A 72 13.34 8.83 3.66
N ILE A 73 12.86 10.02 3.11
CA ILE A 73 11.68 11.03 3.05
C ILE A 73 11.86 12.18 1.91
N VAL A 74 11.02 13.27 1.78
CA VAL A 74 11.04 14.66 1.07
C VAL A 74 10.20 15.08 -0.24
N THR A 75 9.99 16.41 -0.57
CA THR A 75 8.82 17.00 -1.37
C THR A 75 8.81 18.46 -2.00
N THR A 76 7.82 18.80 -2.90
CA THR A 76 6.99 20.08 -3.09
C THR A 76 5.63 19.81 -3.86
N SER A 77 4.67 20.76 -4.06
CA SER A 77 3.18 20.51 -4.13
C SER A 77 2.31 20.92 -5.39
N LEU A 78 1.05 20.40 -5.48
CA LEU A 78 -0.04 20.72 -6.47
C LEU A 78 -1.48 20.35 -5.95
N ALA A 79 -2.53 20.16 -6.79
CA ALA A 79 -3.95 20.01 -6.33
C ALA A 79 -4.94 19.07 -7.13
N GLY A 80 -5.70 18.20 -6.41
CA GLY A 80 -6.99 17.50 -6.72
C GLY A 80 -6.99 15.95 -6.93
N VAL A 81 -7.26 15.06 -5.94
CA VAL A 81 -7.14 13.56 -6.05
C VAL A 81 -8.46 12.76 -6.18
N THR A 82 -8.49 11.74 -7.07
CA THR A 82 -9.57 10.72 -7.17
C THR A 82 -9.14 9.27 -6.88
N PHE A 83 -7.84 8.95 -6.92
CA PHE A 83 -7.27 7.70 -6.40
C PHE A 83 -5.89 7.99 -5.82
N SER A 84 -5.54 7.37 -4.70
CA SER A 84 -4.16 7.34 -4.20
C SER A 84 -3.92 6.14 -3.28
N GLY A 85 -2.68 5.65 -3.28
CA GLY A 85 -2.20 4.65 -2.32
C GLY A 85 -0.84 5.07 -1.75
N SER A 86 -0.58 4.71 -0.50
CA SER A 86 0.65 5.14 0.20
C SER A 86 1.88 4.60 -0.53
N PRO A 87 2.84 5.46 -0.93
CA PRO A 87 4.11 4.98 -1.46
C PRO A 87 4.87 4.32 -0.31
N MET A 88 5.19 3.04 -0.47
CA MET A 88 6.05 2.28 0.42
C MET A 88 7.43 2.10 -0.20
N LEU A 89 8.44 2.15 0.65
CA LEU A 89 9.80 1.76 0.32
C LEU A 89 9.91 0.23 0.44
N LEU A 90 10.11 -0.46 -0.68
CA LEU A 90 10.27 -1.93 -0.70
C LEU A 90 11.59 -2.45 -0.07
N TYR A 91 12.36 -1.58 0.59
CA TYR A 91 13.62 -1.89 1.27
C TYR A 91 13.90 -0.94 2.43
N GLN A 92 13.65 -1.35 3.68
CA GLN A 92 14.22 -0.68 4.86
C GLN A 92 15.36 -1.50 5.47
N LYS A 93 16.44 -0.81 5.81
CA LYS A 93 17.77 -1.35 6.10
C LYS A 93 17.80 -2.03 7.48
N GLY A 94 17.57 -3.35 7.55
CA GLY A 94 18.14 -4.14 8.64
C GLY A 94 17.53 -5.48 9.08
N ARG A 95 16.40 -6.00 8.56
CA ARG A 95 15.84 -7.26 9.12
C ARG A 95 16.76 -8.43 8.72
N ARG A 96 17.20 -9.26 9.68
CA ARG A 96 18.01 -10.49 9.48
C ARG A 96 17.27 -11.64 8.76
N CYS A 97 16.29 -11.35 7.91
CA CYS A 97 15.73 -12.33 6.97
C CYS A 97 15.50 -11.62 5.65
N ILE A 98 16.29 -11.97 4.65
CA ILE A 98 16.53 -11.14 3.46
C ILE A 98 15.78 -11.73 2.26
N ARG A 99 14.61 -11.17 1.95
CA ARG A 99 13.92 -11.41 0.67
C ARG A 99 14.32 -10.34 -0.34
N ILE A 100 15.54 -10.44 -0.89
CA ILE A 100 15.96 -9.60 -2.01
C ILE A 100 15.11 -9.96 -3.23
N GLN A 101 14.27 -9.01 -3.66
CA GLN A 101 13.70 -8.99 -5.00
C GLN A 101 14.37 -7.82 -5.73
N LEU A 102 15.40 -8.10 -6.55
CA LEU A 102 16.02 -7.10 -7.41
C LEU A 102 15.07 -6.80 -8.56
N ILE A 103 14.16 -5.85 -8.35
CA ILE A 103 13.24 -5.38 -9.40
C ILE A 103 13.95 -4.27 -10.17
N SER A 104 14.47 -4.59 -11.36
CA SER A 104 14.70 -3.61 -12.42
C SER A 104 13.56 -3.71 -13.44
N PHE A 105 13.16 -2.58 -14.03
CA PHE A 105 12.28 -2.53 -15.19
C PHE A 105 13.06 -2.21 -16.48
N THR A 106 14.23 -2.83 -16.67
CA THR A 106 15.01 -2.75 -17.91
C THR A 106 14.30 -3.49 -19.04
N ASP A 107 14.16 -2.85 -20.20
CA ASP A 107 13.32 -3.24 -21.33
C ASP A 107 11.96 -3.84 -20.91
N ALA A 108 11.25 -3.14 -20.02
CA ALA A 108 10.02 -3.68 -19.42
C ALA A 108 8.85 -2.70 -19.51
N THR A 109 7.70 -3.21 -19.97
CA THR A 109 6.40 -2.59 -19.78
C THR A 109 5.75 -3.14 -18.52
N LEU A 110 5.44 -2.23 -17.61
CA LEU A 110 4.61 -2.41 -16.42
C LEU A 110 3.17 -1.97 -16.75
N ARG A 111 2.18 -2.87 -16.64
CA ARG A 111 0.75 -2.53 -16.79
C ARG A 111 0.00 -2.73 -15.48
N GLN A 112 -0.76 -1.72 -15.06
CA GLN A 112 -1.43 -1.67 -13.75
C GLN A 112 -2.84 -1.13 -13.90
N THR A 113 -3.73 -1.47 -12.97
CA THR A 113 -5.11 -0.93 -12.90
C THR A 113 -5.36 -0.20 -11.60
N PHE A 114 -6.19 0.84 -11.64
CA PHE A 114 -6.60 1.65 -10.48
C PHE A 114 -8.13 1.82 -10.45
N HIS A 115 -8.73 1.74 -9.27
CA HIS A 115 -10.16 1.98 -9.05
C HIS A 115 -10.42 3.48 -8.93
N ILE A 116 -11.25 4.04 -9.82
CA ILE A 116 -11.60 5.46 -9.84
C ILE A 116 -12.85 5.69 -8.97
N SER A 117 -12.80 6.62 -8.02
CA SER A 117 -13.89 6.85 -7.08
C SER A 117 -14.99 7.80 -7.57
N ILE A 118 -14.65 8.83 -8.35
CA ILE A 118 -15.60 9.84 -8.88
C ILE A 118 -15.38 10.07 -10.39
N PRO A 119 -16.42 10.46 -11.15
CA PRO A 119 -16.30 10.65 -12.60
C PRO A 119 -15.51 11.92 -12.94
N ALA A 120 -14.77 11.89 -14.04
CA ALA A 120 -14.01 13.03 -14.55
C ALA A 120 -13.83 12.96 -16.07
N SER A 121 -13.84 14.11 -16.74
CA SER A 121 -13.52 14.22 -18.18
C SER A 121 -12.04 14.44 -18.45
N ARG A 122 -11.27 14.87 -17.43
CA ARG A 122 -9.84 15.18 -17.52
C ARG A 122 -9.11 14.78 -16.24
N ILE A 123 -7.96 14.13 -16.40
CA ILE A 123 -7.15 13.57 -15.31
C ILE A 123 -5.65 13.81 -15.52
N ARG A 124 -4.85 13.67 -14.48
CA ARG A 124 -3.38 13.51 -14.53
C ARG A 124 -2.95 12.44 -13.53
N ILE A 125 -1.72 11.93 -13.64
CA ILE A 125 -1.18 10.93 -12.72
C ILE A 125 0.10 11.47 -12.07
N GLN A 126 0.24 11.26 -10.76
CA GLN A 126 1.53 11.46 -10.09
C GLN A 126 2.34 10.17 -10.13
N LEU A 127 3.50 10.22 -10.77
CA LEU A 127 4.53 9.18 -10.71
C LEU A 127 5.56 9.57 -9.65
N SER A 128 6.10 8.58 -8.96
CA SER A 128 6.84 8.74 -7.71
C SER A 128 8.08 7.85 -7.69
N ASN A 129 9.24 8.50 -7.60
CA ASN A 129 10.54 7.90 -7.32
C ASN A 129 11.04 8.28 -5.91
N THR A 130 10.12 8.67 -5.00
CA THR A 130 10.40 9.08 -3.61
C THR A 130 11.26 8.07 -2.84
N PHE A 131 11.11 6.77 -3.13
CA PHE A 131 11.85 5.69 -2.48
C PHE A 131 12.82 4.96 -3.43
N GLY A 132 13.20 5.62 -4.53
CA GLY A 132 14.17 5.15 -5.50
C GLY A 132 15.60 5.08 -4.96
N GLY A 133 16.36 4.08 -5.40
CA GLY A 133 17.81 3.99 -5.19
C GLY A 133 18.60 4.87 -6.17
N SER A 134 18.06 5.03 -7.39
CA SER A 134 18.59 5.79 -8.52
C SER A 134 17.47 6.63 -9.17
N ASP A 135 17.80 7.33 -10.25
CA ASP A 135 16.79 7.90 -11.15
C ASP A 135 15.97 6.80 -11.84
N LEU A 136 14.75 7.16 -12.26
CA LEU A 136 13.76 6.29 -12.89
C LEU A 136 13.40 6.85 -14.28
N PRO A 137 13.96 6.30 -15.37
CA PRO A 137 13.55 6.66 -16.73
C PRO A 137 12.23 5.99 -17.10
N ILE A 138 11.30 6.74 -17.67
CA ILE A 138 10.08 6.27 -18.33
C ILE A 138 10.19 6.69 -19.80
N THR A 139 10.35 5.72 -20.70
CA THR A 139 10.59 5.95 -22.13
C THR A 139 9.30 6.14 -22.92
N ALA A 140 8.19 5.52 -22.48
CA ALA A 140 6.85 5.72 -23.02
C ALA A 140 5.79 5.38 -21.97
N ALA A 141 4.60 5.97 -22.08
CA ALA A 141 3.46 5.64 -21.23
C ALA A 141 2.10 5.83 -21.96
N SER A 142 1.08 5.11 -21.52
CA SER A 142 -0.28 5.17 -22.07
C SER A 142 -1.37 4.91 -21.02
N LEU A 143 -2.58 5.43 -21.28
CA LEU A 143 -3.81 5.10 -20.57
C LEU A 143 -4.79 4.36 -21.48
N ALA A 144 -5.60 3.48 -20.88
CA ALA A 144 -6.76 2.84 -21.51
C ALA A 144 -7.76 2.34 -20.46
N LEU A 145 -8.99 2.07 -20.87
CA LEU A 145 -9.95 1.28 -20.08
C LEU A 145 -9.62 -0.22 -20.21
N PRO A 146 -9.64 -1.01 -19.13
CA PRO A 146 -9.45 -2.46 -19.21
C PRO A 146 -10.68 -3.15 -19.82
N VAL A 147 -10.46 -4.31 -20.46
CA VAL A 147 -11.56 -5.09 -21.06
C VAL A 147 -12.53 -5.57 -19.98
N GLY A 148 -13.81 -5.21 -20.15
CA GLY A 148 -14.87 -5.57 -19.20
C GLY A 148 -14.79 -4.86 -17.85
N ASP A 149 -14.10 -3.71 -17.79
CA ASP A 149 -13.94 -2.88 -16.57
C ASP A 149 -13.29 -3.63 -15.38
N LYS A 150 -12.40 -4.58 -15.70
CA LYS A 150 -11.83 -5.51 -14.72
C LYS A 150 -10.58 -4.94 -14.03
N CYS A 151 -10.62 -4.91 -12.70
CA CYS A 151 -9.43 -4.75 -11.88
C CYS A 151 -8.45 -5.90 -12.15
N GLY A 152 -7.15 -5.63 -12.09
CA GLY A 152 -6.10 -6.60 -12.40
C GLY A 152 -5.95 -7.02 -13.87
N SER A 153 -6.71 -6.45 -14.81
CA SER A 153 -6.68 -6.86 -16.22
C SER A 153 -5.32 -6.62 -16.90
N GLY A 154 -4.85 -7.61 -17.68
CA GLY A 154 -3.79 -7.43 -18.68
C GLY A 154 -4.31 -6.87 -20.01
N ASP A 155 -5.62 -6.98 -20.25
CA ASP A 155 -6.28 -6.62 -21.51
C ASP A 155 -6.92 -5.23 -21.44
N ILE A 156 -6.78 -4.46 -22.53
CA ILE A 156 -7.28 -3.09 -22.69
C ILE A 156 -8.15 -2.91 -23.93
N VAL A 157 -9.11 -1.98 -23.84
CA VAL A 157 -9.94 -1.54 -24.96
C VAL A 157 -9.11 -0.56 -25.80
N THR A 158 -8.55 -1.02 -26.92
CA THR A 158 -7.59 -0.24 -27.73
C THR A 158 -8.16 1.05 -28.32
N THR A 159 -9.49 1.13 -28.55
CA THR A 159 -10.16 2.36 -28.96
C THR A 159 -10.24 3.44 -27.87
N SER A 160 -9.86 3.12 -26.63
CA SER A 160 -9.71 4.06 -25.52
C SER A 160 -8.26 4.48 -25.24
N LEU A 161 -7.30 4.09 -26.09
CA LEU A 161 -5.88 4.41 -25.89
C LEU A 161 -5.63 5.93 -25.95
N ALA A 162 -5.02 6.47 -24.90
CA ALA A 162 -4.45 7.81 -24.88
C ALA A 162 -2.95 7.76 -24.56
N GLY A 163 -2.16 8.59 -25.25
CA GLY A 163 -0.75 8.80 -24.92
C GLY A 163 -0.58 9.59 -23.63
N VAL A 164 0.43 9.26 -22.84
CA VAL A 164 0.82 10.00 -21.64
C VAL A 164 2.09 10.80 -21.95
N THR A 165 2.08 12.10 -21.61
CA THR A 165 3.22 13.01 -21.81
C THR A 165 3.61 13.73 -20.51
N PHE A 166 4.80 14.34 -20.54
CA PHE A 166 5.41 15.10 -19.46
C PHE A 166 6.03 16.38 -20.04
N SER A 167 5.44 17.54 -19.79
CA SER A 167 5.82 18.81 -20.43
C SER A 167 5.87 18.72 -21.97
N GLY A 168 4.94 17.96 -22.57
CA GLY A 168 4.87 17.68 -24.01
C GLY A 168 5.80 16.57 -24.52
N SER A 169 6.71 16.04 -23.69
CA SER A 169 7.56 14.89 -24.03
C SER A 169 6.83 13.57 -23.82
N PRO A 170 6.97 12.54 -24.69
CA PRO A 170 6.47 11.19 -24.44
C PRO A 170 7.29 10.42 -23.39
N SER A 171 8.41 10.98 -22.92
CA SER A 171 9.34 10.37 -21.97
C SER A 171 9.78 11.34 -20.87
N VAL A 172 10.18 10.80 -19.72
CA VAL A 172 10.68 11.56 -18.56
C VAL A 172 11.72 10.76 -17.79
N VAL A 173 12.67 11.44 -17.15
CA VAL A 173 13.50 10.85 -16.09
C VAL A 173 13.05 11.45 -14.77
N ILE A 174 12.56 10.62 -13.85
CA ILE A 174 12.13 11.04 -12.51
C ILE A 174 13.34 10.90 -11.59
N PRO A 175 13.94 12.01 -11.09
CA PRO A 175 15.15 11.92 -10.28
C PRO A 175 14.91 11.15 -8.98
N LYS A 176 15.99 10.59 -8.42
CA LYS A 176 15.97 9.94 -7.11
C LYS A 176 15.28 10.81 -6.04
N GLY A 177 14.30 10.25 -5.33
CA GLY A 177 13.62 10.94 -4.24
C GLY A 177 12.64 12.03 -4.69
N LYS A 178 12.20 12.02 -5.96
CA LYS A 178 11.28 13.01 -6.52
C LYS A 178 10.01 12.38 -7.08
N THR A 179 9.00 13.22 -7.25
CA THR A 179 7.75 12.92 -7.97
C THR A 179 7.70 13.75 -9.26
N VAL A 180 6.85 13.33 -10.20
CA VAL A 180 6.46 14.13 -11.37
C VAL A 180 4.98 13.90 -11.65
N TYR A 181 4.32 14.89 -12.24
CA TYR A 181 2.99 14.72 -12.81
C TYR A 181 3.08 14.46 -14.31
N THR A 182 2.14 13.67 -14.84
CA THR A 182 1.84 13.72 -16.27
C THR A 182 1.24 15.08 -16.63
N ASP A 183 1.28 15.41 -17.92
CA ASP A 183 0.44 16.48 -18.45
C ASP A 183 -1.07 16.16 -18.24
N PRO A 184 -1.96 17.17 -18.30
CA PRO A 184 -3.40 16.98 -18.14
C PRO A 184 -4.04 16.28 -19.35
N ILE A 185 -4.50 15.04 -19.17
CA ILE A 185 -5.04 14.15 -20.20
C ILE A 185 -6.57 14.26 -20.24
N ASP A 186 -7.13 14.63 -21.38
CA ASP A 186 -8.58 14.67 -21.63
C ASP A 186 -9.10 13.23 -21.87
N PHE A 187 -9.25 12.48 -20.76
CA PHE A 187 -9.65 11.08 -20.72
C PHE A 187 -10.85 10.92 -19.78
N ALA A 188 -11.98 10.43 -20.32
CA ALA A 188 -13.20 10.26 -19.54
C ALA A 188 -13.19 8.97 -18.70
N VAL A 189 -13.32 9.12 -17.39
CA VAL A 189 -13.49 8.04 -16.40
C VAL A 189 -14.84 8.19 -15.68
N LYS A 190 -15.41 7.07 -15.23
CA LYS A 190 -16.66 7.01 -14.46
C LYS A 190 -16.40 6.69 -12.99
N GLU A 191 -17.36 6.99 -12.13
CA GLU A 191 -17.45 6.43 -10.79
C GLU A 191 -17.32 4.90 -10.81
N GLN A 192 -16.52 4.36 -9.89
CA GLN A 192 -16.22 2.93 -9.73
C GLN A 192 -15.56 2.22 -10.93
N SER A 193 -15.25 2.94 -12.03
CA SER A 193 -14.57 2.33 -13.19
C SER A 193 -13.07 2.12 -12.94
N MET A 194 -12.47 1.25 -13.74
CA MET A 194 -11.05 0.95 -13.71
C MET A 194 -10.28 1.75 -14.76
N LEU A 195 -9.16 2.34 -14.35
CA LEU A 195 -8.19 2.96 -15.27
C LEU A 195 -6.96 2.06 -15.40
N THR A 196 -6.57 1.73 -16.63
CA THR A 196 -5.29 1.04 -16.90
C THR A 196 -4.21 2.05 -17.23
N LEU A 197 -3.06 1.94 -16.56
CA LEU A 197 -1.82 2.65 -16.90
C LEU A 197 -0.78 1.64 -17.37
N SER A 198 -0.16 1.91 -18.51
CA SER A 198 1.06 1.21 -18.95
C SER A 198 2.25 2.17 -18.91
N LEU A 199 3.34 1.75 -18.28
CA LEU A 199 4.63 2.45 -18.21
C LEU A 199 5.71 1.56 -18.85
N TYR A 200 6.47 2.06 -19.82
CA TYR A 200 7.62 1.38 -20.39
C TYR A 200 8.92 2.09 -20.01
N SER A 201 9.93 1.32 -19.63
CA SER A 201 11.30 1.78 -19.49
C SER A 201 12.23 0.92 -20.32
N GLU A 202 12.96 1.55 -21.24
CA GLU A 202 13.95 0.88 -22.08
C GLU A 202 15.19 0.49 -21.26
N LYS A 203 15.72 1.42 -20.47
CA LYS A 203 16.95 1.22 -19.69
C LYS A 203 16.68 0.67 -18.29
N GLY A 204 15.50 0.94 -17.74
CA GLY A 204 15.20 0.70 -16.34
C GLY A 204 15.96 1.63 -15.40
N GLN A 205 15.60 1.57 -14.12
CA GLN A 205 16.35 2.15 -13.02
C GLN A 205 17.63 1.33 -12.73
N SER A 206 18.74 1.98 -12.38
CA SER A 206 20.01 1.29 -12.08
C SER A 206 20.11 0.79 -10.63
N GLY A 207 19.29 1.32 -9.72
CA GLY A 207 19.18 0.88 -8.33
C GLY A 207 17.97 -0.02 -8.08
N SER A 208 18.11 -1.00 -7.18
CA SER A 208 17.05 -1.97 -6.86
C SER A 208 16.07 -1.53 -5.76
N SER A 209 16.33 -0.43 -5.06
CA SER A 209 15.33 0.23 -4.22
C SER A 209 14.36 1.00 -5.11
N ILE A 210 13.06 0.75 -4.98
CA ILE A 210 12.00 1.39 -5.79
C ILE A 210 10.79 1.76 -4.94
N THR A 211 10.05 2.77 -5.40
CA THR A 211 8.73 3.10 -4.89
C THR A 211 7.68 2.09 -5.36
N GLY A 212 6.96 1.49 -4.43
CA GLY A 212 5.81 0.67 -4.74
C GLY A 212 4.84 0.56 -3.57
N HIS A 213 3.82 -0.26 -3.73
CA HIS A 213 2.79 -0.49 -2.74
C HIS A 213 2.43 -1.99 -2.76
N PRO A 214 3.09 -2.83 -1.93
CA PRO A 214 2.89 -4.29 -1.92
C PRO A 214 1.54 -4.71 -1.31
N GLY A 215 0.74 -3.75 -0.87
CA GLY A 215 -0.58 -3.94 -0.31
C GLY A 215 -1.69 -4.20 -1.33
N SER A 216 -1.52 -3.77 -2.59
CA SER A 216 -2.62 -3.28 -3.46
C SER A 216 -3.86 -4.15 -3.63
N ARG A 217 -3.75 -5.48 -3.44
CA ARG A 217 -4.75 -6.49 -3.81
C ARG A 217 -5.07 -6.52 -5.32
N THR A 218 -4.22 -5.91 -6.15
CA THR A 218 -4.47 -5.71 -7.58
C THR A 218 -3.31 -6.22 -8.42
N SER A 219 -3.59 -7.06 -9.42
CA SER A 219 -2.60 -7.55 -10.38
C SER A 219 -1.99 -6.40 -11.18
N SER A 220 -0.67 -6.28 -11.09
CA SER A 220 0.17 -5.56 -12.04
C SER A 220 0.99 -6.55 -12.86
N TRP A 221 1.11 -6.32 -14.16
CA TRP A 221 1.76 -7.19 -15.13
C TRP A 221 3.10 -6.63 -15.59
N MET A 222 4.06 -7.51 -15.89
CA MET A 222 5.38 -7.20 -16.41
C MET A 222 5.67 -8.02 -17.66
N VAL A 223 6.02 -7.34 -18.75
CA VAL A 223 6.35 -7.93 -20.06
C VAL A 223 7.53 -7.19 -20.70
N SER A 224 8.39 -7.89 -21.43
CA SER A 224 9.55 -7.27 -22.12
C SER A 224 9.15 -6.50 -23.38
N GLY A 225 9.95 -5.49 -23.73
CA GLY A 225 9.75 -4.60 -24.85
C GLY A 225 8.75 -3.48 -24.55
N ASN A 226 8.68 -2.51 -25.45
CA ASN A 226 7.62 -1.51 -25.44
C ASN A 226 6.29 -2.17 -25.85
N LYS A 227 5.36 -2.27 -24.89
CA LYS A 227 4.02 -2.87 -25.05
C LYS A 227 2.91 -1.94 -24.56
N VAL A 228 3.18 -0.64 -24.36
CA VAL A 228 2.20 0.27 -23.73
C VAL A 228 0.85 0.30 -24.47
N ASN A 229 0.87 0.17 -25.80
CA ASN A 229 -0.32 0.20 -26.66
C ASN A 229 -0.84 -1.19 -27.09
N THR A 230 -0.33 -2.32 -26.59
CA THR A 230 -0.84 -3.65 -27.01
C THR A 230 -2.18 -3.96 -26.35
N SER A 231 -3.13 -4.51 -27.12
CA SER A 231 -4.47 -4.90 -26.65
C SER A 231 -4.45 -5.84 -25.45
N SER A 232 -3.46 -6.73 -25.38
CA SER A 232 -3.22 -7.66 -24.28
C SER A 232 -1.76 -7.61 -23.85
N VAL A 233 -1.49 -7.94 -22.59
CA VAL A 233 -0.18 -8.40 -22.11
C VAL A 233 -0.38 -9.64 -21.24
N ALA A 234 0.49 -10.62 -21.43
CA ALA A 234 0.61 -11.80 -20.58
C ALA A 234 2.09 -11.98 -20.24
N GLY A 235 2.38 -12.47 -19.04
CA GLY A 235 3.74 -12.54 -18.52
C GLY A 235 3.77 -12.75 -17.01
N ALA A 236 4.80 -12.21 -16.35
CA ALA A 236 4.85 -12.19 -14.89
C ALA A 236 3.82 -11.19 -14.34
N SER A 237 3.26 -11.47 -13.18
CA SER A 237 2.39 -10.54 -12.45
C SER A 237 2.53 -10.66 -10.94
N THR A 238 2.14 -9.61 -10.22
CA THR A 238 2.12 -9.59 -8.75
C THR A 238 1.08 -8.61 -8.22
N LYS A 239 0.63 -8.82 -6.97
CA LYS A 239 -0.41 -8.03 -6.29
C LYS A 239 0.14 -6.76 -5.65
N HIS A 240 0.95 -6.01 -6.40
CA HIS A 240 1.58 -4.76 -5.97
C HIS A 240 1.32 -3.66 -7.00
N TRP A 241 1.22 -2.40 -6.57
CA TRP A 241 1.42 -1.25 -7.47
C TRP A 241 2.87 -0.74 -7.39
N TYR A 242 3.33 -0.06 -8.43
CA TYR A 242 4.64 0.57 -8.53
C TYR A 242 4.55 1.96 -9.18
N PHE A 243 5.41 2.87 -8.71
CA PHE A 243 5.64 4.23 -9.22
C PHE A 243 4.45 5.20 -9.24
N ALA A 244 3.29 4.84 -9.79
CA ALA A 244 2.08 5.66 -9.68
C ALA A 244 1.63 5.72 -8.20
N THR A 245 1.38 6.93 -7.70
CA THR A 245 0.96 7.15 -6.30
C THR A 245 -0.38 7.88 -6.19
N SER A 246 -0.81 8.61 -7.23
CA SER A 246 -2.15 9.16 -7.34
C SER A 246 -2.65 9.32 -8.77
N VAL A 247 -3.97 9.24 -8.95
CA VAL A 247 -4.71 9.77 -10.11
C VAL A 247 -5.46 11.02 -9.61
N GLU A 248 -5.22 12.14 -10.28
CA GLU A 248 -5.78 13.44 -9.96
C GLU A 248 -6.77 13.88 -11.05
N ALA A 249 -7.84 14.58 -10.66
CA ALA A 249 -9.01 14.83 -11.52
C ALA A 249 -9.45 16.30 -11.49
N TRP A 250 -9.82 16.83 -12.66
CA TRP A 250 -10.50 18.12 -12.77
C TRP A 250 -12.00 17.94 -12.50
N ALA A 251 -12.34 17.75 -11.22
CA ALA A 251 -13.70 17.58 -10.74
C ALA A 251 -14.43 18.94 -10.54
N PRO A 252 -15.78 18.95 -10.47
CA PRO A 252 -16.56 20.11 -10.06
C PRO A 252 -16.15 20.71 -8.72
N LYS A 253 -16.39 22.00 -8.50
CA LYS A 253 -16.01 22.72 -7.26
C LYS A 253 -16.65 22.17 -5.97
N ASN A 254 -17.76 21.45 -6.07
CA ASN A 254 -18.43 20.78 -4.95
C ASN A 254 -17.93 19.35 -4.72
N SER A 255 -16.94 18.86 -5.46
CA SER A 255 -16.25 17.61 -5.17
C SER A 255 -15.18 17.78 -4.08
N SER A 256 -14.83 16.69 -3.40
CA SER A 256 -13.81 16.70 -2.35
C SER A 256 -13.16 15.32 -2.19
N ALA A 257 -11.93 15.26 -1.73
CA ALA A 257 -11.28 14.00 -1.36
C ALA A 257 -11.51 13.65 0.12
N TRP A 258 -11.80 12.37 0.36
CA TRP A 258 -11.73 11.73 1.67
C TRP A 258 -10.51 10.79 1.69
N ILE A 259 -9.54 11.12 2.54
CA ILE A 259 -8.32 10.34 2.73
C ILE A 259 -8.49 9.38 3.91
N ILE A 260 -8.11 8.11 3.75
CA ILE A 260 -8.10 7.13 4.84
C ILE A 260 -6.65 6.74 5.15
N LEU A 261 -6.19 7.10 6.35
CA LEU A 261 -4.89 6.73 6.89
C LEU A 261 -5.04 5.43 7.69
N GLY A 262 -4.43 4.35 7.21
CA GLY A 262 -4.68 3.02 7.73
C GLY A 262 -3.51 2.02 7.67
N ASP A 263 -3.67 0.91 8.37
CA ASP A 263 -2.77 -0.25 8.31
C ASP A 263 -3.24 -1.34 7.32
N SER A 264 -2.75 -2.57 7.44
CA SER A 264 -3.09 -3.72 6.59
C SER A 264 -4.58 -4.05 6.54
N ILE A 265 -5.37 -3.68 7.54
CA ILE A 265 -6.83 -3.88 7.58
C ILE A 265 -7.53 -2.92 6.60
N THR A 266 -7.01 -1.69 6.43
CA THR A 266 -7.57 -0.72 5.46
C THR A 266 -6.98 -0.91 4.06
N ASP A 267 -5.72 -1.32 3.98
CA ASP A 267 -5.04 -1.79 2.76
C ASP A 267 -5.84 -2.94 2.10
N GLY A 268 -6.46 -3.80 2.90
CA GLY A 268 -7.44 -4.81 2.48
C GLY A 268 -6.95 -6.25 2.60
N ARG A 269 -6.01 -6.54 3.49
CA ARG A 269 -5.57 -7.91 3.78
C ARG A 269 -6.78 -8.76 4.21
N GLY A 270 -7.06 -9.85 3.49
CA GLY A 270 -8.26 -10.67 3.72
C GLY A 270 -9.46 -10.35 2.81
N SER A 271 -9.34 -9.32 1.96
CA SER A 271 -10.19 -9.18 0.78
C SER A 271 -9.81 -10.21 -0.29
N THR A 272 -10.65 -10.37 -1.31
CA THR A 272 -10.27 -11.08 -2.53
C THR A 272 -9.41 -10.15 -3.39
N ASP A 273 -8.32 -10.66 -3.96
CA ASP A 273 -7.54 -9.90 -4.94
C ASP A 273 -8.36 -9.66 -6.22
N ASP A 274 -8.10 -8.55 -6.91
CA ASP A 274 -8.75 -8.08 -8.15
C ASP A 274 -10.29 -7.87 -8.05
N ALA A 275 -10.87 -7.93 -6.85
CA ALA A 275 -12.31 -7.86 -6.62
C ALA A 275 -12.81 -6.54 -5.98
N ASN A 276 -11.92 -5.66 -5.55
CA ASN A 276 -12.24 -4.38 -4.87
C ASN A 276 -13.28 -4.54 -3.73
N ASN A 277 -13.11 -5.57 -2.89
CA ASN A 277 -14.03 -5.92 -1.80
C ASN A 277 -13.40 -5.78 -0.39
N ARG A 278 -12.50 -4.80 -0.25
CA ARG A 278 -12.03 -4.24 1.04
C ARG A 278 -12.95 -3.09 1.47
N TRP A 279 -12.98 -2.76 2.76
CA TRP A 279 -14.00 -1.85 3.29
C TRP A 279 -14.07 -0.45 2.63
N PRO A 280 -12.97 0.20 2.19
CA PRO A 280 -13.08 1.51 1.52
C PRO A 280 -13.80 1.44 0.16
N ASP A 281 -13.53 0.39 -0.62
CA ASP A 281 -14.18 0.17 -1.92
C ASP A 281 -15.68 -0.18 -1.74
N LEU A 282 -16.02 -0.92 -0.69
CA LEU A 282 -17.41 -1.25 -0.33
C LEU A 282 -18.17 -0.02 0.22
N VAL A 283 -17.51 0.86 0.98
CA VAL A 283 -18.09 2.15 1.41
C VAL A 283 -18.28 3.07 0.21
N LEU A 284 -17.34 3.14 -0.75
CA LEU A 284 -17.52 3.85 -2.02
C LEU A 284 -18.77 3.35 -2.77
N ALA A 285 -18.94 2.03 -2.91
CA ALA A 285 -20.11 1.46 -3.57
C ALA A 285 -21.43 1.80 -2.84
N LYS A 286 -21.40 1.93 -1.50
CA LYS A 286 -22.54 2.40 -0.70
C LYS A 286 -22.79 3.90 -0.86
N MET A 287 -21.74 4.72 -0.86
CA MET A 287 -21.81 6.18 -1.06
C MET A 287 -22.47 6.52 -2.40
N GLN A 288 -22.02 5.88 -3.50
CA GLN A 288 -22.57 6.10 -4.84
C GLN A 288 -24.05 5.67 -4.91
N LYS A 289 -24.43 4.52 -4.33
CA LYS A 289 -25.83 4.08 -4.21
C LYS A 289 -26.69 5.01 -3.33
N GLY A 290 -26.08 5.67 -2.35
CA GLY A 290 -26.71 6.64 -1.45
C GLY A 290 -26.71 8.08 -1.98
N GLY A 291 -26.26 8.33 -3.21
CA GLY A 291 -26.21 9.68 -3.80
C GLY A 291 -25.04 10.56 -3.37
N VAL A 292 -24.09 10.05 -2.57
CA VAL A 292 -22.85 10.75 -2.20
C VAL A 292 -21.81 10.55 -3.32
N THR A 293 -22.08 11.14 -4.47
CA THR A 293 -21.33 10.90 -5.72
C THR A 293 -20.12 11.83 -5.91
N ASN A 294 -19.99 12.86 -5.08
CA ASN A 294 -19.00 13.93 -5.20
C ASN A 294 -17.76 13.76 -4.29
N VAL A 295 -17.69 12.73 -3.46
CA VAL A 295 -16.59 12.50 -2.52
C VAL A 295 -15.67 11.37 -3.00
N GLY A 296 -14.45 11.71 -3.38
CA GLY A 296 -13.43 10.76 -3.84
C GLY A 296 -12.80 10.01 -2.68
N VAL A 297 -12.95 8.68 -2.66
CA VAL A 297 -12.41 7.78 -1.62
C VAL A 297 -10.97 7.42 -1.96
N ASN A 298 -10.04 7.73 -1.06
CA ASN A 298 -8.60 7.63 -1.28
C ASN A 298 -7.92 6.81 -0.17
N ASN A 299 -7.44 5.61 -0.51
CA ASN A 299 -6.92 4.64 0.44
C ASN A 299 -5.41 4.81 0.69
N GLN A 300 -5.06 5.76 1.55
CA GLN A 300 -3.69 6.03 2.02
C GLN A 300 -3.29 5.11 3.19
N ALA A 301 -3.65 3.83 3.10
CA ALA A 301 -3.19 2.78 4.00
C ALA A 301 -1.84 2.18 3.59
N ALA A 302 -1.20 1.44 4.50
CA ALA A 302 0.00 0.67 4.21
C ALA A 302 0.08 -0.59 5.09
N GLY A 303 0.29 -1.76 4.48
CA GLY A 303 0.36 -3.03 5.19
C GLY A 303 1.45 -3.05 6.25
N GLY A 304 1.08 -3.28 7.52
CA GLY A 304 2.01 -3.26 8.64
C GLY A 304 2.60 -1.88 8.97
N ASN A 305 1.90 -0.78 8.65
CA ASN A 305 2.25 0.56 9.15
C ASN A 305 2.17 0.58 10.69
N THR A 306 3.05 1.36 11.32
CA THR A 306 2.91 1.79 12.72
C THR A 306 2.73 3.30 12.78
N VAL A 307 2.04 3.81 13.78
CA VAL A 307 1.88 5.24 14.02
C VAL A 307 3.18 5.88 14.50
N LEU A 308 3.88 5.21 15.42
CA LEU A 308 4.95 5.78 16.22
C LEU A 308 6.35 5.42 15.70
N THR A 309 6.66 4.13 15.59
CA THR A 309 8.03 3.64 15.30
C THR A 309 8.04 2.21 14.74
N GLY A 310 8.91 1.95 13.77
CA GLY A 310 9.03 0.65 13.13
C GLY A 310 8.03 0.45 11.98
N GLY A 311 7.29 -0.65 12.02
CA GLY A 311 6.41 -1.07 10.92
C GLY A 311 7.16 -1.65 9.71
N LEU A 312 6.50 -1.67 8.56
CA LEU A 312 7.04 -2.11 7.25
C LEU A 312 7.28 -0.94 6.27
N GLY A 313 7.19 0.30 6.74
CA GLY A 313 7.36 1.53 5.94
C GLY A 313 7.43 2.76 6.84
N PRO A 314 7.43 3.99 6.28
CA PRO A 314 7.41 5.23 7.06
C PRO A 314 6.24 5.27 8.05
N THR A 315 6.48 5.72 9.27
CA THR A 315 5.46 5.73 10.32
C THR A 315 4.37 6.76 10.01
N LEU A 316 3.17 6.61 10.59
CA LEU A 316 2.08 7.56 10.33
C LEU A 316 2.53 8.99 10.64
N MET A 317 3.23 9.20 11.76
CA MET A 317 3.73 10.50 12.19
C MET A 317 4.76 11.13 11.23
N THR A 318 5.48 10.34 10.41
CA THR A 318 6.37 10.90 9.37
C THR A 318 5.67 11.16 8.04
N ARG A 319 4.46 10.63 7.82
CA ARG A 319 3.80 10.66 6.50
C ARG A 319 2.44 11.36 6.44
N TYR A 320 1.66 11.43 7.52
CA TYR A 320 0.27 11.93 7.52
C TYR A 320 0.12 13.32 6.87
N ASN A 321 1.11 14.20 7.05
CA ASN A 321 1.04 15.55 6.48
C ASN A 321 1.14 15.50 4.94
N ARG A 322 2.04 14.68 4.39
CA ARG A 322 2.18 14.44 2.94
C ARG A 322 1.00 13.64 2.38
N ASP A 323 0.66 12.53 3.04
CA ASP A 323 -0.28 11.53 2.54
C ASP A 323 -1.75 11.90 2.80
N ALA A 324 -2.05 12.91 3.62
CA ALA A 324 -3.41 13.40 3.83
C ALA A 324 -3.54 14.92 3.73
N ILE A 325 -2.87 15.71 4.59
CA ILE A 325 -3.12 17.16 4.69
C ILE A 325 -2.69 17.91 3.40
N GLN A 326 -1.60 17.49 2.77
CA GLN A 326 -1.12 18.02 1.49
C GLN A 326 -1.80 17.39 0.27
N GLN A 327 -2.71 16.41 0.45
CA GLN A 327 -3.47 15.85 -0.67
C GLN A 327 -4.53 16.84 -1.13
N SER A 328 -4.17 17.72 -2.07
CA SER A 328 -4.89 17.77 -3.32
C SER A 328 -6.44 17.62 -3.22
N GLY A 329 -7.14 18.63 -2.70
CA GLY A 329 -8.61 18.64 -2.62
C GLY A 329 -9.22 17.89 -1.43
N VAL A 330 -8.42 17.49 -0.44
CA VAL A 330 -8.87 16.91 0.83
C VAL A 330 -9.86 17.84 1.56
N LYS A 331 -10.97 17.27 2.03
CA LYS A 331 -11.90 17.90 2.99
C LYS A 331 -12.18 17.00 4.19
N TYR A 332 -11.97 15.69 4.04
CA TYR A 332 -12.16 14.69 5.08
C TYR A 332 -10.91 13.82 5.22
N VAL A 333 -10.49 13.53 6.44
CA VAL A 333 -9.45 12.54 6.75
C VAL A 333 -10.01 11.55 7.77
N MET A 334 -9.64 10.28 7.68
CA MET A 334 -9.95 9.28 8.69
C MET A 334 -8.70 8.54 9.15
N ILE A 335 -8.58 8.31 10.45
CA ILE A 335 -7.52 7.47 11.05
C ILE A 335 -8.12 6.12 11.46
N PHE A 336 -7.53 5.02 11.00
CA PHE A 336 -7.81 3.67 11.48
C PHE A 336 -6.50 2.86 11.54
N GLU A 337 -5.78 3.03 12.64
CA GLU A 337 -4.34 2.76 12.74
C GLU A 337 -3.93 2.43 14.19
N GLY A 338 -2.70 1.95 14.38
CA GLY A 338 -2.11 1.67 15.70
C GLY A 338 -2.20 0.22 16.17
N VAL A 339 -2.81 -0.68 15.39
CA VAL A 339 -2.87 -2.12 15.73
C VAL A 339 -1.47 -2.74 15.81
N ASN A 340 -0.57 -2.31 14.92
CA ASN A 340 0.80 -2.82 14.83
C ASN A 340 1.73 -2.23 15.90
N ASP A 341 1.45 -1.01 16.41
CA ASP A 341 2.19 -0.43 17.54
C ASP A 341 1.92 -1.25 18.81
N ILE A 342 0.64 -1.53 19.10
CA ILE A 342 0.22 -2.32 20.26
C ILE A 342 0.66 -3.78 20.10
N GLY A 343 0.35 -4.40 18.97
CA GLY A 343 0.65 -5.80 18.65
C GLY A 343 2.14 -6.11 18.48
N GLY A 344 2.91 -5.16 17.92
CA GLY A 344 4.35 -5.26 17.75
C GLY A 344 5.16 -4.91 19.01
N GLY A 345 4.59 -4.14 19.93
CA GLY A 345 5.22 -3.73 21.19
C GLY A 345 5.44 -4.87 22.20
N GLY A 346 6.32 -4.64 23.17
CA GLY A 346 6.53 -5.53 24.31
C GLY A 346 5.26 -5.71 25.15
N THR A 347 5.11 -6.84 25.85
CA THR A 347 3.88 -7.21 26.58
C THR A 347 3.85 -6.75 28.05
N ASP A 348 4.89 -6.08 28.52
CA ASP A 348 4.94 -5.50 29.86
C ASP A 348 4.06 -4.25 29.98
N SER A 349 3.62 -3.95 31.21
CA SER A 349 2.70 -2.84 31.48
C SER A 349 3.31 -1.46 31.26
N GLY A 350 4.64 -1.31 31.36
CA GLY A 350 5.34 -0.04 31.12
C GLY A 350 5.32 0.32 29.64
N THR A 351 5.86 -0.56 28.80
CA THR A 351 5.86 -0.45 27.33
C THR A 351 4.45 -0.22 26.79
N GLN A 352 3.48 -1.01 27.22
CA GLN A 352 2.10 -0.90 26.76
C GLN A 352 1.42 0.40 27.22
N THR A 353 1.65 0.84 28.45
CA THR A 353 1.17 2.16 28.93
C THR A 353 1.76 3.30 28.11
N GLN A 354 3.06 3.22 27.78
CA GLN A 354 3.75 4.22 26.97
C GLN A 354 3.23 4.24 25.52
N ILE A 355 3.05 3.08 24.89
CA ILE A 355 2.47 2.96 23.53
C ILE A 355 1.07 3.59 23.51
N GLY A 356 0.18 3.24 24.44
CA GLY A 356 -1.16 3.81 24.51
C GLY A 356 -1.18 5.33 24.72
N ASN A 357 -0.29 5.86 25.58
CA ASN A 357 -0.15 7.31 25.78
C ASN A 357 0.37 8.02 24.52
N ASN A 358 1.35 7.41 23.84
CA ASN A 358 1.96 7.96 22.64
C ASN A 358 1.01 7.94 21.44
N LEU A 359 0.22 6.87 21.27
CA LEU A 359 -0.84 6.78 20.25
C LEU A 359 -1.88 7.89 20.44
N ILE A 360 -2.40 8.05 21.67
CA ILE A 360 -3.33 9.13 22.03
C ILE A 360 -2.73 10.51 21.73
N SER A 361 -1.42 10.71 21.98
CA SER A 361 -0.73 11.97 21.71
C SER A 361 -0.54 12.23 20.21
N ALA A 362 -0.14 11.21 19.45
CA ALA A 362 -0.02 11.26 17.98
C ALA A 362 -1.35 11.58 17.32
N PHE A 363 -2.43 10.90 17.71
CA PHE A 363 -3.77 11.13 17.17
C PHE A 363 -4.32 12.54 17.51
N LYS A 364 -4.01 13.10 18.69
CA LYS A 364 -4.30 14.50 19.01
C LYS A 364 -3.58 15.47 18.08
N THR A 365 -2.30 15.25 17.79
CA THR A 365 -1.52 16.09 16.86
C THR A 365 -2.13 16.06 15.46
N ILE A 366 -2.34 14.86 14.90
CA ILE A 366 -2.93 14.72 13.55
C ILE A 366 -4.31 15.39 13.47
N ALA A 367 -5.16 15.20 14.49
CA ALA A 367 -6.48 15.84 14.52
C ALA A 367 -6.41 17.38 14.64
N ALA A 368 -5.48 17.91 15.44
CA ALA A 368 -5.26 19.36 15.55
C ALA A 368 -4.74 19.96 14.24
N ASP A 369 -3.80 19.31 13.56
CA ASP A 369 -3.25 19.78 12.29
C ASP A 369 -4.26 19.69 11.14
N CYS A 370 -5.11 18.65 11.10
CA CYS A 370 -6.25 18.59 10.17
C CYS A 370 -7.24 19.75 10.42
N LYS A 371 -7.66 19.96 11.67
CA LYS A 371 -8.61 21.04 12.02
C LYS A 371 -8.03 22.43 11.72
N LYS A 372 -6.73 22.64 11.96
CA LYS A 372 -5.99 23.85 11.59
C LYS A 372 -5.92 24.08 10.08
N ALA A 373 -5.99 23.02 9.27
CA ALA A 373 -6.07 23.08 7.81
C ALA A 373 -7.51 23.18 7.26
N GLY A 374 -8.53 23.25 8.12
CA GLY A 374 -9.95 23.25 7.71
C GLY A 374 -10.50 21.88 7.32
N ILE A 375 -9.77 20.81 7.61
CA ILE A 375 -10.09 19.43 7.24
C ILE A 375 -10.84 18.76 8.39
N ALA A 376 -12.01 18.19 8.11
CA ALA A 376 -12.76 17.39 9.09
C ALA A 376 -12.04 16.05 9.32
N ILE A 377 -11.85 15.68 10.59
CA ILE A 377 -11.07 14.50 10.99
C ILE A 377 -11.94 13.46 11.70
N PHE A 378 -12.00 12.27 11.11
CA PHE A 378 -12.73 11.12 11.60
C PHE A 378 -11.77 10.05 12.18
N ALA A 379 -12.31 9.11 12.95
CA ALA A 379 -11.55 7.94 13.42
C ALA A 379 -12.39 6.67 13.44
N ALA A 380 -11.72 5.51 13.35
CA ALA A 380 -12.28 4.24 13.80
C ALA A 380 -11.54 3.71 15.03
N THR A 381 -12.26 2.92 15.83
CA THR A 381 -11.67 2.13 16.92
C THR A 381 -10.76 1.03 16.37
N ILE A 382 -9.63 0.80 17.03
CA ILE A 382 -8.70 -0.30 16.73
C ILE A 382 -9.44 -1.62 16.92
N THR A 383 -9.56 -2.40 15.84
CA THR A 383 -10.31 -3.66 15.84
C THR A 383 -9.63 -4.74 16.69
N PRO A 384 -10.39 -5.75 17.16
CA PRO A 384 -9.85 -6.87 17.93
C PRO A 384 -8.69 -7.60 17.23
N PHE A 385 -7.73 -8.09 18.02
CA PHE A 385 -6.55 -8.84 17.54
C PHE A 385 -6.20 -10.05 18.42
N GLY A 386 -7.09 -10.41 19.35
CA GLY A 386 -6.96 -11.57 20.22
C GLY A 386 -7.47 -12.85 19.55
N GLY A 387 -6.84 -13.95 19.89
CA GLY A 387 -7.14 -15.28 19.36
C GLY A 387 -6.10 -16.32 19.78
N SER A 388 -6.34 -17.57 19.40
CA SER A 388 -5.31 -18.63 19.54
C SER A 388 -4.27 -18.50 18.43
N GLY A 389 -3.00 -18.75 18.75
CA GLY A 389 -1.88 -18.67 17.79
C GLY A 389 -1.52 -17.25 17.28
N GLN A 390 -2.40 -16.25 17.40
CA GLN A 390 -2.14 -14.88 16.98
C GLN A 390 -1.10 -14.21 17.89
N SER A 391 0.06 -13.88 17.31
CA SER A 391 1.21 -13.22 17.95
C SER A 391 0.90 -11.90 18.70
N TYR A 392 -0.19 -11.21 18.35
CA TYR A 392 -0.63 -9.96 19.00
C TYR A 392 -1.46 -10.23 20.26
N SER A 393 -2.09 -11.41 20.38
CA SER A 393 -2.97 -11.82 21.47
C SER A 393 -2.27 -11.80 22.84
N ASN A 394 -2.60 -10.81 23.67
CA ASN A 394 -2.06 -10.67 25.04
C ASN A 394 -2.95 -9.73 25.89
N PRO A 395 -3.24 -10.04 27.18
CA PRO A 395 -4.09 -9.20 28.02
C PRO A 395 -3.61 -7.75 28.21
N THR A 396 -2.31 -7.50 28.33
CA THR A 396 -1.75 -6.14 28.51
C THR A 396 -1.93 -5.29 27.25
N ARG A 397 -1.80 -5.92 26.07
CA ARG A 397 -2.07 -5.30 24.77
C ARG A 397 -3.55 -5.01 24.58
N GLU A 398 -4.41 -5.96 24.94
CA GLU A 398 -5.86 -5.77 24.87
C GLU A 398 -6.33 -4.62 25.78
N ALA A 399 -5.84 -4.56 27.03
CA ALA A 399 -6.11 -3.44 27.93
C ALA A 399 -5.68 -2.09 27.33
N THR A 400 -4.60 -2.08 26.54
CA THR A 400 -4.11 -0.88 25.84
C THR A 400 -4.97 -0.53 24.64
N ARG A 401 -5.43 -1.52 23.86
CA ARG A 401 -6.40 -1.35 22.77
C ARG A 401 -7.71 -0.75 23.31
N VAL A 402 -8.25 -1.31 24.39
CA VAL A 402 -9.45 -0.82 25.07
C VAL A 402 -9.25 0.62 25.55
N LYS A 403 -8.13 0.92 26.24
CA LYS A 403 -7.78 2.29 26.69
C LYS A 403 -7.76 3.30 25.53
N VAL A 404 -7.13 2.95 24.40
CA VAL A 404 -7.06 3.82 23.22
C VAL A 404 -8.45 3.98 22.57
N ASN A 405 -9.21 2.89 22.45
CA ASN A 405 -10.57 2.93 21.89
C ASN A 405 -11.55 3.74 22.73
N THR A 406 -11.53 3.61 24.06
CA THR A 406 -12.32 4.44 24.97
C THR A 406 -11.95 5.92 24.82
N TRP A 407 -10.66 6.25 24.66
CA TRP A 407 -10.26 7.62 24.37
C TRP A 407 -10.74 8.11 22.99
N ILE A 408 -10.65 7.27 21.94
CA ILE A 408 -11.15 7.61 20.59
C ILE A 408 -12.64 7.96 20.65
N THR A 409 -13.47 7.15 21.32
CA THR A 409 -14.93 7.32 21.36
C THR A 409 -15.43 8.40 22.31
N THR A 410 -14.71 8.72 23.38
CA THR A 410 -15.20 9.65 24.44
C THR A 410 -14.56 11.03 24.43
N SER A 411 -13.41 11.23 23.78
CA SER A 411 -12.60 12.45 23.98
C SER A 411 -13.08 13.71 23.25
N GLY A 412 -14.01 13.61 22.31
CA GLY A 412 -14.41 14.73 21.44
C GLY A 412 -13.31 15.24 20.50
N THR A 413 -12.19 14.52 20.37
CA THR A 413 -11.05 14.93 19.53
C THR A 413 -11.42 14.94 18.05
N PHE A 414 -12.22 13.97 17.62
CA PHE A 414 -12.65 13.75 16.24
C PHE A 414 -14.05 14.31 15.97
N ASP A 415 -14.31 14.67 14.72
CA ASP A 415 -15.59 15.25 14.28
C ASP A 415 -16.66 14.17 14.01
N ALA A 416 -16.21 12.94 13.72
CA ALA A 416 -17.00 11.72 13.74
C ALA A 416 -16.14 10.52 14.15
N VAL A 417 -16.77 9.50 14.74
CA VAL A 417 -16.12 8.24 15.14
C VAL A 417 -16.99 7.07 14.71
N VAL A 418 -16.41 6.01 14.17
CA VAL A 418 -17.12 4.77 13.81
C VAL A 418 -16.52 3.59 14.60
N ASP A 419 -17.33 2.90 15.38
CA ASP A 419 -16.87 1.83 16.26
C ASP A 419 -16.70 0.49 15.51
N PHE A 420 -15.69 0.42 14.65
CA PHE A 420 -15.33 -0.80 13.91
C PHE A 420 -15.09 -2.00 14.85
N SER A 421 -14.52 -1.76 16.03
CA SER A 421 -14.34 -2.81 17.04
C SER A 421 -15.65 -3.46 17.48
N LYS A 422 -16.74 -2.69 17.61
CA LYS A 422 -18.06 -3.21 17.96
C LYS A 422 -18.79 -3.83 16.75
N ILE A 423 -18.51 -3.36 15.54
CA ILE A 423 -19.14 -3.87 14.31
C ILE A 423 -18.66 -5.29 13.98
N ILE A 424 -17.36 -5.60 14.15
CA ILE A 424 -16.79 -6.92 13.79
C ILE A 424 -16.22 -7.75 14.96
N GLY A 425 -16.26 -7.23 16.18
CA GLY A 425 -15.82 -7.97 17.36
C GLY A 425 -16.81 -9.03 17.82
N ASP A 426 -16.31 -10.08 18.48
CA ASP A 426 -17.17 -11.09 19.10
C ASP A 426 -17.89 -10.52 20.34
N ALA A 427 -19.20 -10.72 20.42
CA ALA A 427 -20.02 -10.13 21.48
C ALA A 427 -19.80 -10.77 22.86
N ALA A 428 -19.36 -12.03 22.92
CA ALA A 428 -19.02 -12.73 24.16
C ALA A 428 -17.54 -12.53 24.54
N THR A 429 -16.67 -12.35 23.55
CA THR A 429 -15.22 -12.14 23.73
C THR A 429 -14.71 -10.93 22.94
N PRO A 430 -14.98 -9.68 23.38
CA PRO A 430 -14.71 -8.46 22.60
C PRO A 430 -13.24 -8.15 22.24
N SER A 431 -12.30 -8.98 22.72
CA SER A 431 -10.89 -8.99 22.33
C SER A 431 -10.60 -9.81 21.06
N GLN A 432 -11.57 -10.58 20.54
CA GLN A 432 -11.47 -11.34 19.29
C GLN A 432 -12.41 -10.79 18.20
N LEU A 433 -12.11 -11.11 16.94
CA LEU A 433 -13.06 -10.93 15.84
C LEU A 433 -14.17 -11.99 15.94
N ALA A 434 -15.42 -11.62 15.62
CA ALA A 434 -16.50 -12.59 15.51
C ALA A 434 -16.17 -13.62 14.41
N SER A 435 -16.53 -14.88 14.63
CA SER A 435 -16.05 -16.00 13.80
C SER A 435 -16.40 -15.85 12.32
N GLN A 436 -17.59 -15.34 11.99
CA GLN A 436 -18.02 -15.08 10.61
C GLN A 436 -17.25 -13.96 9.90
N TYR A 437 -16.54 -13.09 10.64
CA TYR A 437 -15.78 -11.96 10.10
C TYR A 437 -14.27 -12.18 10.11
N ASN A 438 -13.76 -13.22 10.77
CA ASN A 438 -12.34 -13.54 10.85
C ASN A 438 -11.82 -14.13 9.53
N SER A 439 -10.64 -13.71 9.06
CA SER A 439 -9.95 -14.32 7.90
C SER A 439 -9.20 -15.62 8.23
N GLY A 440 -9.13 -15.99 9.51
CA GLY A 440 -8.42 -17.16 10.03
C GLY A 440 -7.15 -16.84 10.81
N ASP A 441 -6.67 -15.58 10.78
CA ASP A 441 -5.50 -15.14 11.55
C ASP A 441 -5.84 -14.37 12.84
N HIS A 442 -7.12 -14.19 13.16
CA HIS A 442 -7.61 -13.44 14.33
C HIS A 442 -7.18 -11.95 14.40
N LEU A 443 -6.74 -11.36 13.29
CA LEU A 443 -6.35 -9.95 13.19
C LEU A 443 -7.02 -9.25 12.01
N HIS A 444 -7.05 -9.89 10.85
CA HIS A 444 -7.59 -9.32 9.63
C HIS A 444 -9.03 -9.80 9.38
N PRO A 445 -9.96 -8.88 9.05
CA PRO A 445 -11.28 -9.23 8.57
C PRO A 445 -11.23 -10.01 7.25
N ASN A 446 -12.21 -10.89 7.05
CA ASN A 446 -12.56 -11.40 5.74
C ASN A 446 -13.52 -10.44 5.01
N VAL A 447 -13.90 -10.78 3.77
CA VAL A 447 -14.83 -9.97 2.95
C VAL A 447 -16.18 -9.71 3.65
N ALA A 448 -16.73 -10.64 4.42
CA ALA A 448 -17.97 -10.42 5.18
C ALA A 448 -17.78 -9.43 6.34
N GLY A 449 -16.60 -9.43 6.98
CA GLY A 449 -16.23 -8.41 7.97
C GLY A 449 -16.06 -7.01 7.35
N TYR A 450 -15.46 -6.93 6.16
CA TYR A 450 -15.36 -5.68 5.41
C TYR A 450 -16.73 -5.17 4.90
N GLN A 451 -17.64 -6.07 4.53
CA GLN A 451 -19.02 -5.72 4.20
C GLN A 451 -19.78 -5.21 5.43
N ALA A 452 -19.66 -5.86 6.59
CA ALA A 452 -20.27 -5.39 7.84
C ALA A 452 -19.78 -3.99 8.25
N ILE A 453 -18.49 -3.69 8.09
CA ILE A 453 -17.94 -2.33 8.25
C ILE A 453 -18.63 -1.35 7.30
N ALA A 454 -18.74 -1.70 6.01
CA ALA A 454 -19.34 -0.82 5.01
C ALA A 454 -20.84 -0.58 5.27
N ASP A 455 -21.59 -1.63 5.61
CA ASP A 455 -23.02 -1.56 5.92
C ASP A 455 -23.31 -0.71 7.17
N ALA A 456 -22.42 -0.75 8.17
CA ALA A 456 -22.49 0.09 9.36
C ALA A 456 -21.92 1.52 9.17
N PHE A 457 -21.15 1.80 8.12
CA PHE A 457 -20.51 3.11 7.93
C PHE A 457 -21.54 4.23 7.65
N PRO A 458 -21.59 5.33 8.44
CA PRO A 458 -22.53 6.42 8.23
C PRO A 458 -22.06 7.33 7.09
N VAL A 459 -22.60 7.16 5.87
CA VAL A 459 -22.19 7.94 4.68
C VAL A 459 -22.74 9.37 4.68
N ASP A 460 -23.69 9.68 5.56
CA ASP A 460 -24.27 11.01 5.78
C ASP A 460 -23.30 12.00 6.47
N ILE A 461 -22.22 11.51 7.10
CA ILE A 461 -21.20 12.36 7.75
C ILE A 461 -20.57 13.36 6.76
N PHE A 462 -20.45 12.99 5.48
CA PHE A 462 -19.90 13.89 4.46
C PHE A 462 -20.81 15.10 4.22
N ALA A 463 -22.13 14.90 4.21
CA ALA A 463 -23.09 16.00 4.08
C ALA A 463 -23.05 16.93 5.31
N LYS A 464 -22.93 16.37 6.52
CA LYS A 464 -22.82 17.13 7.78
C LYS A 464 -21.62 18.10 7.78
N PHE A 465 -20.50 17.71 7.16
CA PHE A 465 -19.26 18.51 7.16
C PHE A 465 -18.96 19.20 5.82
N ALA A 466 -19.80 19.02 4.80
CA ALA A 466 -19.69 19.75 3.53
C ALA A 466 -19.80 21.28 3.72
N GLY A 467 -20.57 21.74 4.72
CA GLY A 467 -20.83 23.16 4.99
C GLY A 467 -19.74 23.93 5.72
N ASN A 468 -18.62 23.32 6.12
CA ASN A 468 -17.55 23.98 6.89
C ASN A 468 -16.66 24.96 6.07
N ASP A 469 -17.15 25.46 4.94
CA ASP A 469 -16.52 26.54 4.16
C ASP A 469 -16.77 27.92 4.81
N THR A 470 -16.62 28.00 6.14
CA THR A 470 -16.88 29.20 6.92
C THR A 470 -15.75 30.21 6.79
N ALA A 471 -15.94 31.16 5.86
CA ALA A 471 -15.55 32.57 5.90
C ALA A 471 -14.14 32.96 6.43
N GLY A 472 -13.37 33.66 5.60
CA GLY A 472 -12.38 34.62 6.12
C GLY A 472 -10.98 34.62 5.51
N LYS A 473 -10.85 34.78 4.19
CA LYS A 473 -9.69 35.43 3.56
C LYS A 473 -10.13 36.33 2.40
N MET A 474 -10.54 37.54 2.75
CA MET A 474 -10.15 38.74 1.99
C MET A 474 -8.74 39.15 2.46
#